data_AF-A0A353LSQ2-F1
#
_entry.id   AF-A0A353LSQ2-F1
#
_cell.length_a   1.000
_cell.length_b   1.000
_cell.length_c   1.000
_cell.angle_alpha   90.00
_cell.angle_beta   90.00
_cell.angle_gamma   90.00
#
_symmetry.space_group_name_H-M   'P 1'
#
loop_
_entity.id
_entity.type
_entity.pdbx_description
1 polymer ?
#
loop_
_entity_poly.entity_id
_entity_poly.type
_entity_poly.pdbx_seq_one_letter_code
_entity_poly.pdbx_strand_id
1 'polypeptide(L)' 'MNGMTNINVIGGSGFIGTRLVSRLIKNSEISVKIIDKAPSKKFPELTRVGDVRSVQELQECISEQSIIV' A
#
# COMPACT_ATOMS: atom_id res chain seq x y z
N MET A 1 -9.12 22.85 2.25
CA MET A 1 -7.75 22.39 1.99
C MET A 1 -7.84 20.88 1.82
N ASN A 2 -7.81 20.36 0.59
CA ASN A 2 -7.86 18.92 0.40
C ASN A 2 -6.47 18.37 0.71
N GLY A 3 -6.33 17.68 1.84
CA GLY A 3 -5.09 17.00 2.20
C GLY A 3 -4.87 15.77 1.33
N MET A 4 -3.60 15.43 1.08
CA MET A 4 -3.21 14.17 0.45
C MET A 4 -3.81 12.99 1.22
N THR A 5 -4.52 12.09 0.54
CA THR A 5 -5.08 10.88 1.14
C THR A 5 -4.04 9.75 1.07
N ASN A 6 -3.63 9.25 2.23
CA ASN A 6 -2.70 8.12 2.30
C ASN A 6 -3.46 6.79 2.29
N ILE A 7 -3.11 5.89 1.38
CA ILE A 7 -3.69 4.55 1.28
C ILE A 7 -2.58 3.49 1.41
N ASN A 8 -2.73 2.60 2.39
CA ASN A 8 -1.92 1.41 2.54
C ASN A 8 -2.70 0.19 2.02
N VAL A 9 -2.22 -0.41 0.93
CA VAL A 9 -2.85 -1.59 0.31
C VAL A 9 -2.13 -2.86 0.78
N ILE A 10 -2.81 -3.69 1.57
CA ILE A 10 -2.27 -4.97 2.02
C ILE A 10 -2.53 -6.03 0.93
N GLY A 11 -1.52 -6.81 0.55
CA GLY A 11 -1.62 -7.76 -0.57
C GLY A 11 -1.59 -7.07 -1.94
N GLY A 12 -1.11 -5.82 -1.99
CA GLY A 12 -1.06 -5.00 -3.21
C GLY A 12 -0.15 -5.53 -4.32
N SER A 13 0.72 -6.50 -4.05
CA SER A 13 1.60 -7.12 -5.05
C SER A 13 0.91 -8.21 -5.88
N GLY A 14 -0.29 -8.64 -5.48
CA GLY A 14 -1.08 -9.68 -6.16
C GLY A 14 -1.79 -9.21 -7.44
N PHE A 15 -2.55 -10.11 -8.07
CA PHE A 15 -3.27 -9.84 -9.31
C PHE A 15 -4.24 -8.65 -9.20
N ILE A 16 -5.15 -8.69 -8.23
CA ILE A 16 -6.13 -7.61 -8.02
C ILE A 16 -5.47 -6.38 -7.41
N GLY A 17 -4.60 -6.56 -6.40
CA GLY A 17 -3.88 -5.48 -5.73
C GLY A 17 -3.12 -4.59 -6.70
N THR A 18 -2.34 -5.19 -7.61
CA THR A 18 -1.56 -4.45 -8.61
C THR A 18 -2.45 -3.64 -9.54
N ARG A 19 -3.64 -4.16 -9.88
CA ARG A 19 -4.61 -3.48 -10.74
C ARG A 19 -5.34 -2.35 -10.01
N LEU A 20 -5.58 -2.48 -8.71
CA LEU A 20 -6.09 -1.41 -7.86
C LEU A 20 -5.06 -0.28 -7.73
N VAL A 21 -3.83 -0.61 -7.33
CA VAL A 21 -2.72 0.36 -7.19
C VAL A 21 -2.52 1.14 -8.49
N SER A 22 -2.52 0.46 -9.65
CA SER A 22 -2.40 1.11 -10.97
C SER A 22 -3.48 2.17 -11.26
N ARG A 23 -4.64 2.11 -10.59
CA ARG A 23 -5.70 3.12 -10.71
C ARG A 23 -5.56 4.21 -9.67
N LEU A 24 -5.24 3.85 -8.42
CA LEU A 24 -5.07 4.80 -7.32
C LEU A 24 -3.96 5.81 -7.60
N ILE A 25 -2.81 5.37 -8.10
CA ILE A 25 -1.65 6.24 -8.37
C ILE A 25 -1.89 7.26 -9.50
N LYS A 26 -3.00 7.15 -10.23
CA LYS A 26 -3.38 8.14 -11.26
C LYS A 26 -4.00 9.39 -10.65
N ASN A 27 -4.45 9.33 -9.40
CA ASN A 27 -4.97 10.48 -8.68
C ASN A 27 -3.83 11.15 -7.90
N SER A 28 -3.52 12.40 -8.25
CA SER A 28 -2.47 13.19 -7.60
C SER A 28 -2.76 13.55 -6.14
N GLU A 29 -4.00 13.41 -5.69
CA GLU A 29 -4.40 13.62 -4.28
C GLU A 29 -4.28 12.32 -3.45
N ILE A 30 -3.81 11.22 -4.03
CA ILE A 30 -3.63 9.93 -3.34
C ILE A 30 -2.16 9.53 -3.31
N SER A 31 -1.66 9.24 -2.12
CA SER A 31 -0.37 8.59 -1.88
C SER A 31 -0.59 7.12 -1.55
N VAL A 32 0.07 6.22 -2.27
CA VAL A 32 -0.13 4.77 -2.14
C VAL A 32 1.14 4.08 -1.68
N LYS A 33 1.01 3.16 -0.71
CA LYS A 33 2.03 2.18 -0.34
C LYS A 33 1.44 0.79 -0.36
N ILE A 34 2.19 -0.19 -0.85
CA ILE A 34 1.85 -1.61 -0.81
C ILE A 34 2.50 -2.21 0.44
N ILE A 35 1.76 -3.02 1.20
CA ILE A 35 2.29 -3.88 2.25
C ILE A 35 2.07 -5.32 1.80
N ASP A 36 3.15 -6.07 1.60
CA ASP A 36 3.05 -7.45 1.14
C ASP A 36 4.25 -8.27 1.60
N LYS A 37 4.09 -9.59 1.71
CA LYS A 37 5.15 -10.50 2.17
C LYS A 37 6.32 -10.61 1.19
N ALA A 38 6.12 -10.17 -0.05
CA ALA A 38 7.13 -10.13 -1.10
C ALA A 38 7.01 -8.83 -1.92
N PRO A 39 8.13 -8.29 -2.43
CA PRO A 39 8.11 -7.10 -3.27
C PRO A 39 7.15 -7.22 -4.46
N SER A 40 6.41 -6.15 -4.78
CA SER A 40 5.65 -6.10 -6.02
C SER A 40 6.60 -6.14 -7.20
N LYS A 41 6.31 -7.02 -8.18
CA LYS A 41 7.06 -7.05 -9.44
C LYS A 41 6.81 -5.79 -10.28
N LYS A 42 5.63 -5.17 -10.12
CA LYS A 42 5.23 -4.01 -10.93
C LYS A 42 5.56 -2.68 -10.26
N PHE A 43 5.46 -2.62 -8.94
CA PHE A 43 5.67 -1.40 -8.16
C PHE A 43 6.62 -1.66 -6.97
N PRO A 44 7.86 -2.15 -7.22
CA PRO A 44 8.79 -2.45 -6.14
C PRO A 44 9.09 -1.23 -5.26
N GLU A 45 9.13 -0.03 -5.84
CA GLU A 45 9.36 1.24 -5.16
C GLU A 45 8.22 1.66 -4.23
N LEU A 46 6.99 1.18 -4.46
CA LEU A 46 5.84 1.44 -3.60
C LEU A 46 5.68 0.37 -2.51
N THR A 47 6.47 -0.71 -2.56
CA THR A 47 6.31 -1.86 -1.67
C THR A 47 7.14 -1.72 -0.41
N ARG A 48 6.47 -1.84 0.73
CA ARG A 48 7.07 -2.13 2.02
C ARG A 48 6.84 -3.60 2.34
N VAL A 49 7.91 -4.36 2.55
CA VAL A 49 7.79 -5.78 2.90
C VAL A 49 7.26 -5.91 4.33
N GLY A 50 6.20 -6.70 4.49
CA GLY A 50 5.60 -7.01 5.78
C GLY A 50 4.57 -8.14 5.68
N ASP A 51 4.51 -8.99 6.70
CA ASP A 51 3.57 -10.11 6.79
C ASP A 51 2.29 -9.69 7.53
N VAL A 52 1.13 -9.81 6.88
CA VAL A 52 -0.19 -9.51 7.47
C VAL A 52 -0.52 -10.37 8.70
N ARG A 53 0.17 -11.51 8.86
CA ARG A 53 0.02 -12.40 10.02
C ARG A 53 0.78 -11.89 11.25
N SER A 54 1.67 -10.91 11.08
CA SER A 54 2.48 -10.33 12.15
C SER A 54 1.94 -8.95 12.53
N VAL A 55 1.28 -8.87 13.70
CA VAL A 55 0.72 -7.60 14.21
C VAL A 55 1.81 -6.54 14.37
N GLN A 56 2.99 -6.94 14.85
CA GLN A 56 4.13 -6.06 15.01
C GLN A 56 4.59 -5.48 13.66
N GLU A 57 4.76 -6.32 12.64
CA GLU A 57 5.16 -5.84 11.32
C GLU A 57 4.10 -4.92 10.70
N LEU A 58 2.82 -5.22 10.89
CA LEU A 58 1.74 -4.34 10.43
C LEU A 58 1.79 -2.97 11.12
N GLN A 59 2.01 -2.93 12.44
CA GLN A 59 2.17 -1.68 13.19
C GLN A 59 3.35 -0.86 12.68
N GLU A 60 4.45 -1.51 12.34
CA GLU A 60 5.62 -0.83 11.77
C GLU A 60 5.37 -0.33 10.34
N CYS A 61 4.59 -1.07 9.54
CA CYS A 61 4.40 -0.83 8.11
C CYS A 61 3.29 0.16 7.76
N ILE A 62 2.17 0.10 8.48
CA ILE A 62 1.00 0.94 8.24
C ILE A 62 1.33 2.38 8.63
N SER A 63 1.00 3.32 7.74
CA SER A 63 1.22 4.74 8.02
C SER A 63 0.09 5.26 8.90
N GLU A 64 0.43 6.11 9.87
CA GLU A 64 -0.56 6.82 10.68
C GLU A 64 -1.57 7.57 9.78
N GLN A 65 -2.85 7.57 10.20
CA GLN A 65 -3.96 8.22 9.50
C GLN A 65 -4.16 7.75 8.04
N SER A 66 -3.69 6.57 7.68
CA SER A 66 -3.95 5.97 6.36
C SER A 66 -5.28 5.22 6.33
N ILE A 67 -5.86 5.15 5.14
CA ILE A 67 -6.91 4.18 4.82
C ILE A 67 -6.23 2.85 4.50
N ILE A 68 -6.65 1.77 5.15
CA ILE A 68 -6.21 0.41 4.85
C ILE A 68 -7.19 -0.20 3.86
N VAL A 69 -6.66 -0.80 2.79
CA VAL A 69 -7.42 -1.57 1.79
C VAL A 69 -6.84 -2.96 1.66
#